data_AF-A0A8R2D522-F1
#
_entry.id   AF-A0A8R2D522-F1
#
_cell.length_a   1.000
_cell.length_b   1.000
_cell.length_c   1.000
_cell.angle_alpha   90.00
_cell.angle_beta   90.00
_cell.angle_gamma   90.00
#
_symmetry.space_group_name_H-M   'P 1'
#
loop_
_entity.id
_entity.type
_entity.pdbx_description
1 polymer ?
#
loop_
_entity_poly.entity_id
_entity_poly.type
_entity_poly.pdbx_seq_one_letter_code
_entity_poly.pdbx_strand_id
1 'polypeptide(L)'
;MENEIRYEIPSLLKTAYYACNEVERDRYDSLEAPDVDMRHCCELLFKILTIDKNRNEDNERQTMFSRSKLNKYNRDMYKNILCAEAASSGHIDCMKLAHEIGVPWDTMSRANDNACDQAAKSGYLECLRYAWENGCPWDVDTCTSASMNGHMDCLVYAWENGCPWDVDTCTSAAMNGHMDCLVYAQENRCPWDVDTCTSAAIFTYK
;
A
#
# COMPACT_ATOMS: atom_id res chain seq x y z
N MET A 1 -10.76 -26.83 20.28
CA MET A 1 -11.53 -25.58 20.31
C MET A 1 -10.83 -24.65 19.35
N GLU A 2 -11.32 -24.64 18.11
CA GLU A 2 -10.75 -23.81 17.04
C GLU A 2 -11.00 -22.35 17.42
N ASN A 3 -9.91 -21.57 17.51
CA ASN A 3 -10.00 -20.12 17.61
C ASN A 3 -10.65 -19.65 16.31
N GLU A 4 -11.93 -19.30 16.38
CA GLU A 4 -12.65 -18.63 15.31
C GLU A 4 -12.00 -17.25 15.14
N ILE A 5 -11.02 -17.16 14.23
CA ILE A 5 -10.32 -15.90 13.92
C ILE A 5 -11.37 -14.96 13.33
N ARG A 6 -11.76 -13.94 14.10
CA ARG A 6 -12.68 -12.89 13.66
C ARG A 6 -11.86 -11.79 13.00
N TYR A 7 -11.88 -11.80 11.68
CA TYR A 7 -11.28 -10.77 10.83
C TYR A 7 -12.02 -9.43 10.98
N GLU A 8 -11.31 -8.31 11.10
CA GLU A 8 -11.92 -6.98 10.95
C GLU A 8 -12.21 -6.73 9.46
N ILE A 9 -13.45 -7.05 9.05
CA ILE A 9 -13.91 -6.97 7.65
C ILE A 9 -13.93 -5.49 7.20
N PRO A 10 -13.63 -5.17 5.91
CA PRO A 10 -13.83 -3.82 5.39
C PRO A 10 -15.24 -3.33 5.67
N SER A 11 -15.44 -2.00 5.73
CA SER A 11 -16.71 -1.41 6.14
C SER A 11 -17.92 -2.13 5.50
N LEU A 12 -18.99 -2.30 6.27
CA LEU A 12 -20.21 -2.96 5.78
C LEU A 12 -20.70 -2.34 4.46
N LEU A 13 -20.48 -1.02 4.31
CA LEU A 13 -20.74 -0.27 3.09
C LEU A 13 -19.91 -0.77 1.89
N LYS A 14 -18.58 -0.86 2.02
CA LYS A 14 -17.70 -1.38 0.94
C LYS A 14 -18.04 -2.83 0.58
N THR A 15 -18.36 -3.64 1.58
CA THR A 15 -18.74 -5.05 1.37
C THR A 15 -20.09 -5.18 0.64
N ALA A 16 -21.08 -4.37 1.02
CA ALA A 16 -22.38 -4.34 0.34
C ALA A 16 -22.24 -3.83 -1.11
N TYR A 17 -21.49 -2.74 -1.32
CA TYR A 17 -21.24 -2.17 -2.64
C TYR A 17 -20.49 -3.15 -3.57
N TYR A 18 -19.50 -3.89 -3.05
CA TYR A 18 -18.83 -4.95 -3.83
C TYR A 18 -19.79 -6.07 -4.25
N ALA A 19 -20.76 -6.42 -3.40
CA ALA A 19 -21.76 -7.44 -3.71
C ALA A 19 -22.77 -7.03 -4.78
N CYS A 20 -22.96 -5.72 -5.00
CA CYS A 20 -23.81 -5.21 -6.06
C CYS A 20 -23.25 -5.55 -7.45
N ASN A 21 -24.15 -5.87 -8.37
CA ASN A 21 -23.83 -5.91 -9.80
C ASN A 21 -23.73 -4.49 -10.39
N GLU A 22 -23.27 -4.37 -11.63
CA GLU A 22 -23.04 -3.09 -12.31
C GLU A 22 -24.29 -2.18 -12.28
N VAL A 23 -25.47 -2.73 -12.59
CA VAL A 23 -26.73 -1.99 -12.59
C VAL A 23 -27.12 -1.50 -11.19
N GLU A 24 -26.86 -2.31 -10.16
CA GLU A 24 -27.13 -1.94 -8.77
C GLU A 24 -26.18 -0.84 -8.28
N ARG A 25 -24.91 -0.86 -8.71
CA ARG A 25 -23.93 0.20 -8.40
C ARG A 25 -24.29 1.51 -9.08
N ASP A 26 -24.64 1.51 -10.36
CA ASP A 26 -25.10 2.71 -11.08
C ASP A 26 -26.29 3.37 -10.37
N ARG A 27 -27.20 2.54 -9.86
CA ARG A 27 -28.34 3.01 -9.06
C ARG A 27 -27.92 3.58 -7.71
N TYR A 28 -26.95 2.98 -7.05
CA TYR A 28 -26.40 3.49 -5.79
C TYR A 28 -25.69 4.83 -6.00
N ASP A 29 -24.86 4.95 -7.04
CA ASP A 29 -24.10 6.16 -7.38
C ASP A 29 -25.02 7.32 -7.78
N SER A 30 -26.25 7.02 -8.18
CA SER A 30 -27.30 8.00 -8.46
C SER A 30 -28.07 8.47 -7.20
N LEU A 31 -27.84 7.86 -6.03
CA LEU A 31 -28.45 8.27 -4.76
C LEU A 31 -27.58 9.33 -4.07
N GLU A 32 -28.18 10.12 -3.16
CA GLU A 32 -27.43 10.96 -2.20
C GLU A 32 -26.81 10.09 -1.08
N ALA A 33 -26.08 9.04 -1.47
CA ALA A 33 -25.39 8.14 -0.57
C ALA A 33 -23.90 8.52 -0.46
N PRO A 34 -23.21 8.13 0.62
CA PRO A 34 -21.76 8.33 0.71
C PRO A 34 -21.05 7.60 -0.42
N ASP A 35 -20.10 8.31 -1.05
CA ASP A 35 -19.23 7.75 -2.09
C ASP A 35 -18.40 6.58 -1.53
N VAL A 36 -18.26 5.51 -2.32
CA VAL A 36 -17.59 4.28 -1.92
C VAL A 36 -16.31 4.11 -2.71
N ASP A 37 -15.17 4.47 -2.11
CA ASP A 37 -13.87 4.27 -2.75
C ASP A 37 -13.47 2.77 -2.77
N MET A 38 -13.78 2.12 -3.90
CA MET A 38 -13.40 0.75 -4.23
C MET A 38 -12.15 0.73 -5.10
N ARG A 39 -10.98 0.60 -4.46
CA ARG A 39 -9.70 0.37 -5.13
C ARG A 39 -9.45 -1.10 -5.43
N HIS A 40 -8.46 -1.36 -6.27
CA HIS A 40 -8.08 -2.72 -6.66
C HIS A 40 -7.72 -3.60 -5.45
N CYS A 41 -7.07 -3.05 -4.42
CA CYS A 41 -6.79 -3.74 -3.16
C CYS A 41 -8.07 -4.24 -2.45
N CYS A 42 -9.18 -3.49 -2.49
CA CYS A 42 -10.47 -3.93 -1.95
C CYS A 42 -10.99 -5.16 -2.71
N GLU A 43 -10.95 -5.14 -4.04
CA GLU A 43 -11.39 -6.26 -4.86
C GLU A 43 -10.53 -7.51 -4.66
N LEU A 44 -9.21 -7.34 -4.56
CA LEU A 44 -8.25 -8.41 -4.30
C LEU A 44 -8.52 -9.07 -2.94
N LEU A 45 -8.77 -8.25 -1.91
CA LEU A 45 -9.13 -8.72 -0.58
C LEU A 45 -10.41 -9.55 -0.60
N PHE A 46 -11.47 -9.07 -1.27
CA PHE A 46 -12.71 -9.85 -1.42
C PHE A 46 -12.51 -11.14 -2.22
N LYS A 47 -11.67 -11.13 -3.27
CA LYS A 47 -11.29 -12.34 -4.00
C LYS A 47 -10.57 -13.35 -3.11
N ILE A 48 -9.72 -12.91 -2.19
CA ILE A 48 -9.03 -13.81 -1.25
C ILE A 48 -10.01 -14.37 -0.20
N LEU A 49 -10.84 -13.52 0.40
CA LEU A 49 -11.82 -13.94 1.41
C LEU A 49 -12.86 -14.94 0.86
N THR A 50 -13.33 -14.73 -0.38
CA THR A 50 -14.26 -15.66 -1.05
C THR A 50 -13.63 -17.02 -1.30
N ILE A 51 -12.32 -17.08 -1.56
CA ILE A 51 -11.60 -18.34 -1.77
C ILE A 51 -11.47 -19.15 -0.47
N ASP A 52 -11.14 -18.52 0.65
CA ASP A 52 -10.91 -19.24 1.92
C ASP A 52 -12.21 -19.80 2.52
N LYS A 53 -13.35 -19.17 2.26
CA LYS A 53 -14.67 -19.72 2.60
C LYS A 53 -14.96 -21.05 1.87
N ASN A 54 -14.49 -21.22 0.64
CA ASN A 54 -14.70 -22.45 -0.15
C ASN A 54 -13.89 -23.67 0.33
N ARG A 55 -13.03 -23.54 1.36
CA ARG A 55 -12.36 -24.69 2.00
C ARG A 55 -13.20 -25.31 3.13
N ASN A 56 -14.23 -24.59 3.62
CA ASN A 56 -15.02 -24.96 4.80
C ASN A 56 -16.45 -25.41 4.49
N GLU A 57 -16.71 -26.03 3.35
CA GLU A 57 -18.08 -26.49 3.03
C GLU A 57 -18.17 -27.97 2.66
N ASP A 58 -18.40 -28.78 3.71
CA ASP A 58 -19.47 -29.81 3.76
C ASP A 58 -20.88 -29.17 3.81
N ASN A 59 -21.06 -27.92 3.35
CA ASN A 59 -22.35 -27.24 3.39
C ASN A 59 -22.63 -26.52 2.07
N GLU A 60 -23.56 -27.07 1.30
CA GLU A 60 -24.09 -26.55 0.05
C GLU A 60 -24.88 -25.25 0.23
N ARG A 61 -24.23 -24.16 0.64
CA ARG A 61 -24.81 -22.82 0.51
C ARG A 61 -23.99 -22.03 -0.50
N GLN A 62 -24.35 -22.24 -1.77
CA GLN A 62 -23.91 -21.39 -2.88
C GLN A 62 -24.02 -19.92 -2.49
N THR A 63 -22.88 -19.30 -2.21
CA THR A 63 -22.80 -17.88 -1.85
C THR A 63 -23.10 -17.03 -3.07
N MET A 64 -23.84 -15.93 -2.85
CA MET A 64 -24.35 -14.96 -3.84
C MET A 64 -23.31 -14.26 -4.75
N PHE A 65 -22.03 -14.67 -4.72
CA PHE A 65 -20.97 -14.05 -5.51
C PHE A 65 -20.59 -14.94 -6.72
N SER A 66 -20.61 -14.35 -7.91
CA SER A 66 -20.22 -15.01 -9.16
C SER A 66 -18.81 -15.59 -9.06
N ARG A 67 -18.74 -16.90 -9.29
CA ARG A 67 -17.57 -17.77 -9.14
C ARG A 67 -16.46 -17.43 -10.13
N SER A 68 -15.38 -16.79 -9.68
CA SER A 68 -14.08 -16.98 -10.33
C SER A 68 -13.30 -18.08 -9.58
N LYS A 69 -13.18 -19.27 -10.20
CA LYS A 69 -12.31 -20.34 -9.70
C LYS A 69 -10.87 -19.91 -9.96
N LEU A 70 -10.28 -19.15 -9.05
CA LEU A 70 -8.87 -18.80 -9.13
C LEU A 70 -8.03 -20.04 -8.79
N ASN A 71 -7.11 -20.41 -9.69
CA ASN A 71 -6.17 -21.50 -9.44
C ASN A 71 -5.15 -21.08 -8.35
N LYS A 72 -4.43 -22.05 -7.77
CA LYS A 72 -3.44 -21.80 -6.69
C LYS A 72 -2.43 -20.71 -7.06
N TYR A 73 -1.97 -20.70 -8.31
CA TYR A 73 -1.03 -19.71 -8.84
C TYR A 73 -1.57 -18.27 -8.77
N ASN A 74 -2.83 -18.05 -9.18
CA ASN A 74 -3.45 -16.73 -9.10
C ASN A 74 -3.63 -16.28 -7.64
N ARG A 75 -3.95 -17.21 -6.73
CA ARG A 75 -4.06 -16.90 -5.30
C ARG A 75 -2.74 -16.36 -4.74
N ASP A 76 -1.64 -17.05 -5.01
CA ASP A 76 -0.31 -16.66 -4.51
C ASP A 76 0.12 -15.32 -5.14
N MET A 77 -0.17 -15.12 -6.43
CA MET A 77 0.06 -13.84 -7.12
C MET A 77 -0.71 -12.68 -6.48
N TYR A 78 -2.01 -12.85 -6.19
CA TYR A 78 -2.84 -11.80 -5.58
C TYR A 78 -2.45 -11.48 -4.15
N LYS A 79 -2.01 -12.49 -3.37
CA LYS A 79 -1.49 -12.25 -2.02
C LYS A 79 -0.28 -11.31 -2.08
N ASN A 80 0.68 -11.58 -2.95
CA ASN A 80 1.91 -10.81 -3.01
C ASN A 80 1.68 -9.31 -3.27
N ILE A 81 0.70 -8.95 -4.09
CA ILE A 81 0.48 -7.54 -4.48
C ILE A 81 -0.44 -6.76 -3.53
N LEU A 82 -1.18 -7.45 -2.65
CA LEU A 82 -2.27 -6.82 -1.90
C LEU A 82 -1.78 -5.75 -0.92
N CYS A 83 -0.74 -6.05 -0.12
CA CYS A 83 -0.22 -5.08 0.87
C CYS A 83 0.39 -3.86 0.18
N ALA A 84 1.12 -4.06 -0.92
CA ALA A 84 1.69 -2.99 -1.73
C ALA A 84 0.61 -2.07 -2.32
N GLU A 85 -0.47 -2.64 -2.89
CA GLU A 85 -1.59 -1.87 -3.45
C GLU A 85 -2.42 -1.17 -2.37
N ALA A 86 -2.61 -1.80 -1.22
CA ALA A 86 -3.29 -1.18 -0.09
C ALA A 86 -2.48 0.01 0.44
N ALA A 87 -1.16 -0.14 0.55
CA ALA A 87 -0.24 0.91 0.95
C ALA A 87 -0.20 2.07 -0.06
N SER A 88 -0.12 1.77 -1.36
CA SER A 88 -0.10 2.80 -2.42
C SER A 88 -1.40 3.59 -2.52
N SER A 89 -2.51 3.05 -2.00
CA SER A 89 -3.85 3.67 -1.97
C SER A 89 -4.21 4.28 -0.60
N GLY A 90 -3.37 4.12 0.43
CA GLY A 90 -3.66 4.60 1.79
C GLY A 90 -4.75 3.79 2.53
N HIS A 91 -5.08 2.60 2.03
CA HIS A 91 -6.13 1.74 2.57
C HIS A 91 -5.61 0.90 3.75
N ILE A 92 -5.37 1.55 4.89
CA ILE A 92 -4.80 0.90 6.08
C ILE A 92 -5.62 -0.30 6.58
N ASP A 93 -6.95 -0.24 6.51
CA ASP A 93 -7.80 -1.35 6.94
C ASP A 93 -7.63 -2.59 6.04
N CYS A 94 -7.46 -2.38 4.72
CA CYS A 94 -7.16 -3.48 3.80
C CYS A 94 -5.81 -4.12 4.12
N MET A 95 -4.82 -3.30 4.49
CA MET A 95 -3.48 -3.76 4.84
C MET A 95 -3.45 -4.49 6.18
N LYS A 96 -4.17 -3.99 7.20
CA LYS A 96 -4.37 -4.68 8.48
C LYS A 96 -4.99 -6.06 8.26
N LEU A 97 -6.07 -6.11 7.49
CA LEU A 97 -6.74 -7.37 7.21
C LEU A 97 -5.86 -8.33 6.40
N ALA A 98 -5.12 -7.82 5.41
CA ALA A 98 -4.16 -8.60 4.64
C ALA A 98 -3.11 -9.24 5.55
N HIS A 99 -2.58 -8.48 6.51
CA HIS A 99 -1.63 -9.00 7.49
C HIS A 99 -2.25 -10.11 8.36
N GLU A 100 -3.47 -9.92 8.86
CA GLU A 100 -4.20 -10.92 9.67
C GLU A 100 -4.44 -12.24 8.93
N ILE A 101 -4.71 -12.20 7.62
CA ILE A 101 -4.87 -13.40 6.77
C ILE A 101 -3.53 -14.03 6.34
N GLY A 102 -2.42 -13.53 6.87
CA GLY A 102 -1.06 -14.01 6.59
C GLY A 102 -0.60 -13.71 5.17
N VAL A 103 -0.96 -12.55 4.61
CA VAL A 103 -0.37 -12.05 3.38
C VAL A 103 1.03 -11.51 3.68
N PRO A 104 2.06 -11.90 2.91
CA PRO A 104 3.40 -11.38 3.08
C PRO A 104 3.50 -9.88 2.74
N TRP A 105 4.44 -9.20 3.38
CA TRP A 105 4.75 -7.79 3.14
C TRP A 105 5.56 -7.58 1.85
N ASP A 106 6.31 -8.59 1.43
CA ASP A 106 7.16 -8.56 0.26
C ASP A 106 6.42 -9.10 -0.98
N THR A 107 6.56 -8.37 -2.09
CA THR A 107 6.31 -8.94 -3.40
C THR A 107 7.55 -9.75 -3.80
N MET A 108 7.38 -10.94 -4.37
CA MET A 108 8.46 -11.62 -5.12
C MET A 108 8.82 -10.87 -6.43
N SER A 109 8.58 -9.56 -6.49
CA SER A 109 8.85 -8.68 -7.62
C SER A 109 10.34 -8.30 -7.62
N ARG A 110 10.91 -8.15 -8.82
CA ARG A 110 12.30 -7.71 -9.01
C ARG A 110 12.48 -6.20 -8.76
N ALA A 111 11.41 -5.49 -8.40
CA ALA A 111 11.35 -4.03 -8.41
C ALA A 111 11.21 -3.39 -7.01
N ASN A 112 11.57 -4.10 -5.91
CA ASN A 112 11.54 -3.52 -4.55
C ASN A 112 10.25 -2.74 -4.26
N ASP A 113 9.10 -3.40 -4.48
CA ASP A 113 7.77 -2.83 -4.30
C ASP A 113 7.12 -3.41 -3.04
N ASN A 114 7.78 -3.30 -1.88
CA ASN A 114 7.16 -3.71 -0.62
C ASN A 114 6.16 -2.65 -0.12
N ALA A 115 5.40 -2.97 0.92
CA ALA A 115 4.38 -2.06 1.45
C ALA A 115 4.96 -0.74 2.00
N CYS A 116 6.16 -0.75 2.59
CA CYS A 116 6.83 0.45 3.07
C CYS A 116 7.18 1.39 1.91
N ASP A 117 7.78 0.86 0.83
CA ASP A 117 8.18 1.66 -0.33
C ASP A 117 6.98 2.31 -1.01
N GLN A 118 5.89 1.55 -1.20
CA GLN A 118 4.66 2.08 -1.80
C GLN A 118 3.96 3.12 -0.90
N ALA A 119 3.94 2.90 0.42
CA ALA A 119 3.39 3.88 1.35
C ALA A 119 4.21 5.17 1.36
N ALA A 120 5.54 5.05 1.36
CA ALA A 120 6.46 6.18 1.32
C ALA A 120 6.34 6.97 0.01
N LYS A 121 6.30 6.25 -1.12
CA LYS A 121 6.12 6.82 -2.47
C LYS A 121 4.79 7.55 -2.65
N SER A 122 3.71 7.06 -2.05
CA SER A 122 2.38 7.66 -2.15
C SER A 122 2.05 8.65 -1.01
N GLY A 123 2.94 8.81 -0.02
CA GLY A 123 2.76 9.78 1.07
C GLY A 123 1.77 9.34 2.15
N TYR A 124 1.53 8.05 2.31
CA TYR A 124 0.62 7.52 3.33
C TYR A 124 1.38 7.09 4.59
N LEU A 125 1.75 8.08 5.41
CA LEU A 125 2.52 7.87 6.65
C LEU A 125 1.91 6.80 7.58
N GLU A 126 0.60 6.78 7.74
CA GLU A 126 -0.09 5.79 8.58
C GLU A 126 0.11 4.36 8.07
N CYS A 127 0.15 4.18 6.75
CA CYS A 127 0.43 2.89 6.14
C CYS A 127 1.90 2.50 6.32
N LEU A 128 2.82 3.46 6.11
CA LEU A 128 4.25 3.24 6.31
C LEU A 128 4.56 2.82 7.76
N ARG A 129 4.00 3.54 8.73
CA ARG A 129 4.14 3.23 10.15
C ARG A 129 3.64 1.83 10.47
N TYR A 130 2.41 1.52 10.06
CA TYR A 130 1.83 0.21 10.33
C TYR A 130 2.63 -0.93 9.68
N ALA A 131 3.06 -0.78 8.43
CA ALA A 131 3.83 -1.80 7.73
C ALA A 131 5.16 -2.08 8.46
N TRP A 132 5.92 -1.03 8.79
CA TRP A 132 7.19 -1.13 9.51
C TRP A 132 7.02 -1.79 10.89
N GLU A 133 6.09 -1.29 11.70
CA GLU A 133 5.84 -1.80 13.06
C GLU A 133 5.42 -3.29 13.07
N ASN A 134 4.87 -3.79 11.97
CA ASN A 134 4.44 -5.18 11.80
C ASN A 134 5.41 -6.03 10.96
N GLY A 135 6.66 -5.57 10.82
CA GLY A 135 7.76 -6.36 10.26
C GLY A 135 7.88 -6.33 8.74
N CYS A 136 7.28 -5.36 8.05
CA CYS A 136 7.67 -5.06 6.67
C CYS A 136 9.10 -4.52 6.67
N PRO A 137 10.02 -5.08 5.88
CA PRO A 137 11.35 -4.49 5.73
C PRO A 137 11.26 -3.14 5.04
N TRP A 138 12.26 -2.30 5.30
CA TRP A 138 12.55 -1.10 4.54
C TRP A 138 14.05 -1.01 4.25
N ASP A 139 14.40 -0.24 3.23
CA ASP A 139 15.78 0.03 2.87
C ASP A 139 15.91 1.46 2.30
N VAL A 140 17.02 1.76 1.64
CA VAL A 140 17.28 3.10 1.09
C VAL A 140 16.20 3.54 0.10
N ASP A 141 15.53 2.60 -0.58
CA ASP A 141 14.48 2.89 -1.56
C ASP A 141 13.25 3.50 -0.90
N THR A 142 12.98 3.19 0.38
CA THR A 142 11.87 3.78 1.13
C THR A 142 12.07 5.28 1.34
N CYS A 143 13.25 5.69 1.83
CA CYS A 143 13.62 7.10 1.99
C CYS A 143 13.70 7.83 0.64
N THR A 144 14.32 7.20 -0.36
CA THR A 144 14.43 7.75 -1.71
C THR A 144 13.05 7.96 -2.34
N SER A 145 12.12 7.02 -2.17
CA SER A 145 10.75 7.14 -2.68
C SER A 145 9.96 8.28 -2.04
N ALA A 146 10.05 8.43 -0.70
CA ALA A 146 9.43 9.57 -0.01
C ALA A 146 10.01 10.91 -0.50
N SER A 147 11.34 10.99 -0.57
CA SER A 147 12.06 12.20 -0.99
C SER A 147 11.77 12.58 -2.46
N MET A 148 11.73 11.59 -3.36
CA MET A 148 11.43 11.76 -4.78
C MET A 148 10.05 12.37 -5.04
N ASN A 149 9.07 12.08 -4.17
CA ASN A 149 7.69 12.55 -4.32
C ASN A 149 7.33 13.68 -3.33
N GLY A 150 8.30 14.15 -2.53
CA GLY A 150 8.12 15.26 -1.60
C GLY A 150 7.31 14.93 -0.36
N HIS A 151 7.22 13.65 0.01
CA HIS A 151 6.49 13.19 1.20
C HIS A 151 7.39 13.30 2.44
N MET A 152 7.56 14.55 2.86
CA MET A 152 8.40 14.96 3.98
C MET A 152 8.10 14.20 5.28
N ASP A 153 6.83 14.01 5.59
CA ASP A 153 6.36 13.29 6.78
C ASP A 153 6.78 11.81 6.77
N CYS A 154 6.65 11.14 5.62
CA CYS A 154 7.16 9.79 5.43
C CYS A 154 8.69 9.73 5.56
N LEU A 155 9.42 10.69 4.95
CA LEU A 155 10.89 10.75 5.01
C LEU A 155 11.39 10.94 6.44
N VAL A 156 10.79 11.89 7.18
CA VAL A 156 11.11 12.15 8.59
C VAL A 156 10.89 10.90 9.41
N TYR A 157 9.71 10.29 9.30
CA TYR A 157 9.37 9.09 10.06
C TYR A 157 10.32 7.92 9.75
N ALA A 158 10.60 7.66 8.47
CA ALA A 158 11.49 6.58 8.07
C ALA A 158 12.89 6.77 8.66
N TRP A 159 13.48 7.95 8.49
CA TRP A 159 14.82 8.26 9.00
C TRP A 159 14.90 8.16 10.53
N GLU A 160 13.96 8.79 11.25
CA GLU A 160 13.98 8.81 12.72
C GLU A 160 13.81 7.41 13.35
N ASN A 161 13.23 6.47 12.61
CA ASN A 161 13.03 5.09 13.05
C ASN A 161 14.10 4.12 12.51
N GLY A 162 15.14 4.63 11.86
CA GLY A 162 16.32 3.86 11.46
C GLY A 162 16.28 3.28 10.05
N CYS A 163 15.39 3.76 9.18
CA CYS A 163 15.48 3.49 7.75
C CYS A 163 16.78 4.11 7.21
N PRO A 164 17.61 3.36 6.48
CA PRO A 164 18.79 3.93 5.86
C PRO A 164 18.41 4.90 4.74
N TRP A 165 19.32 5.81 4.43
CA TRP A 165 19.26 6.68 3.26
C TRP A 165 20.66 6.84 2.66
N ASP A 166 20.73 7.32 1.42
CA ASP A 166 21.97 7.53 0.71
C ASP A 166 21.90 8.75 -0.23
N VAL A 167 22.87 8.86 -1.13
CA VAL A 167 22.98 10.00 -2.07
C VAL A 167 21.75 10.10 -2.95
N ASP A 168 21.09 8.98 -3.28
CA ASP A 168 19.91 8.96 -4.15
C ASP A 168 18.72 9.62 -3.47
N THR A 169 18.64 9.58 -2.14
CA THR A 169 17.61 10.30 -1.38
C THR A 169 17.72 11.82 -1.60
N CYS A 170 18.92 12.38 -1.53
CA CYS A 170 19.17 13.81 -1.79
C CYS A 170 19.00 14.16 -3.28
N THR A 171 19.59 13.37 -4.17
CA THR A 171 19.53 13.60 -5.62
C THR A 171 18.09 13.54 -6.13
N SER A 172 17.28 12.59 -5.66
CA SER A 172 15.87 12.48 -6.06
C SER A 172 15.02 13.66 -5.58
N ALA A 173 15.24 14.14 -4.35
CA ALA A 173 14.59 15.36 -3.85
C ALA A 173 14.93 16.57 -4.74
N ALA A 174 16.21 16.74 -5.04
CA ALA A 174 16.73 17.85 -5.85
C ALA A 174 16.20 17.81 -7.29
N MET A 175 16.19 16.63 -7.93
CA MET A 175 15.70 16.45 -9.30
C MET A 175 14.22 16.78 -9.46
N ASN A 176 13.42 16.49 -8.44
CA ASN A 176 11.96 16.72 -8.44
C ASN A 176 11.57 18.04 -7.77
N GLY A 177 12.53 18.81 -7.26
CA GLY A 177 12.30 20.13 -6.68
C GLY A 177 11.70 20.12 -5.28
N HIS A 178 11.78 19.00 -4.57
CA HIS A 178 11.31 18.86 -3.20
C HIS A 178 12.37 19.39 -2.23
N MET A 179 12.54 20.72 -2.22
CA MET A 179 13.59 21.39 -1.46
C MET A 179 13.47 21.18 0.04
N ASP A 180 12.25 21.04 0.59
CA ASP A 180 12.05 20.76 2.02
C ASP A 180 12.67 19.40 2.41
N CYS A 181 12.46 18.37 1.58
CA CYS A 181 13.07 17.05 1.76
C CYS A 181 14.59 17.12 1.63
N LEU A 182 15.12 17.88 0.66
CA LEU A 182 16.55 18.08 0.48
C LEU A 182 17.20 18.77 1.69
N VAL A 183 16.62 19.87 2.17
CA VAL A 183 17.12 20.61 3.33
C VAL A 183 17.13 19.71 4.56
N TYR A 184 16.05 18.99 4.81
CA TYR A 184 15.99 18.06 5.94
C TYR A 184 17.02 16.95 5.86
N ALA A 185 17.18 16.32 4.70
CA ALA A 185 18.19 15.28 4.49
C ALA A 185 19.60 15.86 4.73
N GLN A 186 19.88 17.07 4.26
CA GLN A 186 21.15 17.76 4.46
C GLN A 186 21.41 18.08 5.94
N GLU A 187 20.42 18.64 6.66
CA GLU A 187 20.53 18.98 8.09
C GLU A 187 20.84 17.75 8.96
N ASN A 188 20.35 16.58 8.54
CA ASN A 188 20.55 15.29 9.18
C ASN A 188 21.73 14.50 8.59
N ARG A 189 22.58 15.15 7.77
CA ARG A 189 23.83 14.61 7.23
C ARG A 189 23.65 13.42 6.27
N CYS A 190 22.53 13.36 5.56
CA CYS A 190 22.41 12.50 4.39
C CYS A 190 23.53 12.85 3.40
N PRO A 191 24.25 11.87 2.84
CA PRO A 191 25.26 12.15 1.84
C PRO A 191 24.61 12.76 0.58
N TRP A 192 25.38 13.57 -0.12
CA TRP A 192 25.01 14.22 -1.37
C TRP A 192 26.25 14.37 -2.25
N ASP A 193 26.07 14.53 -3.55
CA ASP A 193 27.17 14.61 -4.50
C ASP A 193 26.99 15.73 -5.54
N VAL A 194 27.82 15.69 -6.58
CA VAL A 194 27.76 16.63 -7.70
C VAL A 194 26.41 16.55 -8.42
N ASP A 195 25.80 15.37 -8.51
CA ASP A 195 24.52 15.19 -9.20
C ASP A 195 23.39 15.81 -8.39
N THR A 196 23.44 15.72 -7.05
CA THR A 196 22.53 16.48 -6.18
C THR A 196 22.63 17.98 -6.43
N CYS A 197 23.85 18.54 -6.44
CA CYS A 197 24.07 19.98 -6.64
C CYS A 197 23.59 20.44 -8.03
N THR A 198 23.89 19.65 -9.06
CA THR A 198 23.50 19.93 -10.44
C THR A 198 21.98 19.92 -10.59
N SER A 199 21.32 18.93 -10.00
CA SER A 199 19.86 18.78 -10.02
C SER A 199 19.16 19.95 -9.33
N ALA A 200 19.64 20.34 -8.14
CA ALA A 200 19.11 21.48 -7.41
C ALA A 200 19.26 22.78 -8.21
N ALA A 201 20.42 23.00 -8.85
CA ALA A 201 20.63 24.15 -9.71
C ALA A 201 19.67 24.17 -10.91
N ILE A 202 19.52 23.06 -11.64
CA ILE A 202 18.61 22.98 -12.80
C ILE A 202 17.17 23.30 -12.42
N PHE A 203 16.69 22.78 -11.29
CA PHE A 203 15.31 23.01 -10.86
C PHE A 203 15.03 24.49 -10.54
N THR A 204 16.00 25.21 -9.95
CA THR A 204 15.83 26.65 -9.64
C THR A 204 15.70 27.57 -10.86
N TYR A 205 15.99 27.09 -12.08
CA TYR A 205 15.85 27.85 -13.33
C TYR A 205 14.63 27.46 -14.17
N LYS A 206 13.78 26.52 -13.72
CA LYS A 206 12.52 26.16 -14.36
C LYS A 206 11.36 26.98 -13.80
#